data_AF-A0A4R9AH46-F1
#
_entry.id   AF-A0A4R9AH46-F1
#
_cell.length_a   1.000
_cell.length_b   1.000
_cell.length_c   1.000
_cell.angle_alpha   90.00
_cell.angle_beta   90.00
_cell.angle_gamma   90.00
#
_symmetry.space_group_name_H-M   'P 1'
#
loop_
_entity.id
_entity.type
_entity.pdbx_description
1 polymer ?
#
loop_
_entity_poly.entity_id
_entity_poly.type
_entity_poly.pdbx_seq_one_letter_code
_entity_poly.pdbx_strand_id
1 'polypeptide(L)'
;MSAYVIVGVVPGQPDTVVEQAAVFAARFNAELVCAAVDASQYRVYNLGDGTMTSLPFSADSPELAEDRFDPDLAARLATLLDGRGLPWSTRALVGNPAQALGDLADTLNAAMIVVGTREATLRASLQEFINGSVAAQLAHRQHRPVVVIPLAPVPADQALPWDPA
;
A
#
# COMPACT_ATOMS: atom_id res chain seq x y z
N MET A 1 -2.30 -24.65 -2.65
CA MET A 1 -2.05 -23.27 -3.10
C MET A 1 -2.07 -22.40 -1.87
N SER A 2 -0.98 -21.72 -1.56
CA SER A 2 -0.97 -20.69 -0.51
C SER A 2 -1.69 -19.47 -1.04
N ALA A 3 -2.72 -19.00 -0.34
CA ALA A 3 -3.38 -17.74 -0.65
C ALA A 3 -2.61 -16.59 0.01
N TYR A 4 -2.65 -15.40 -0.58
CA TYR A 4 -2.03 -14.20 -0.01
C TYR A 4 -3.08 -13.12 0.23
N VAL A 5 -2.96 -12.39 1.34
CA VAL A 5 -3.71 -11.14 1.55
C VAL A 5 -2.70 -10.03 1.58
N ILE A 6 -2.82 -9.07 0.67
CA ILE A 6 -1.91 -7.92 0.64
C ILE A 6 -2.54 -6.78 1.41
N VAL A 7 -1.78 -6.14 2.29
CA VAL A 7 -2.19 -4.92 2.96
C VAL A 7 -1.22 -3.78 2.61
N GLY A 8 -1.76 -2.67 2.13
CA GLY A 8 -1.00 -1.44 1.95
C GLY A 8 -0.71 -0.81 3.31
N VAL A 9 0.57 -0.53 3.58
CA VAL A 9 1.03 0.07 4.84
C VAL A 9 1.84 1.33 4.60
N VAL A 10 1.62 2.35 5.41
CA VAL A 10 2.41 3.58 5.44
C VAL A 10 2.88 3.89 6.87
N PRO A 11 4.04 4.55 7.05
CA PRO A 11 4.50 4.99 8.36
C PRO A 11 3.46 5.88 9.07
N GLY A 12 3.32 5.70 10.39
CA GLY A 12 2.40 6.52 11.21
C GLY A 12 0.91 6.22 11.05
N GLN A 13 0.53 5.21 10.25
CA GLN A 13 -0.89 4.85 10.12
C GLN A 13 -1.47 4.21 11.40
N PRO A 14 -2.79 4.31 11.61
CA PRO A 14 -3.49 3.52 12.62
C PRO A 14 -3.33 2.02 12.40
N ASP A 15 -3.20 1.29 13.50
CA ASP A 15 -2.97 -0.17 13.51
C ASP A 15 -4.15 -0.96 12.94
N THR A 16 -5.36 -0.40 13.06
CA THR A 16 -6.64 -1.02 12.67
C THR A 16 -6.62 -1.62 11.25
N VAL A 17 -5.94 -0.99 10.29
CA VAL A 17 -5.85 -1.52 8.91
C VAL A 17 -5.16 -2.88 8.88
N VAL A 18 -4.00 -2.99 9.54
CA VAL A 18 -3.21 -4.22 9.58
C VAL A 18 -3.90 -5.26 10.45
N GLU A 19 -4.51 -4.84 11.56
CA GLU A 19 -5.24 -5.75 12.43
C GLU A 19 -6.41 -6.42 11.71
N GLN A 20 -7.19 -5.67 10.94
CA GLN A 20 -8.29 -6.21 10.15
C GLN A 20 -7.77 -7.06 8.98
N ALA A 21 -6.68 -6.64 8.31
CA ALA A 21 -6.04 -7.44 7.27
C ALA A 21 -5.58 -8.81 7.80
N ALA A 22 -5.03 -8.85 9.01
CA ALA A 22 -4.65 -10.10 9.68
C ALA A 22 -5.86 -10.99 9.99
N VAL A 23 -7.02 -10.42 10.35
CA VAL A 23 -8.27 -11.19 10.51
C VAL A 23 -8.70 -11.82 9.20
N PHE A 24 -8.60 -11.09 8.07
CA PHE A 24 -8.87 -11.66 6.76
C PHE A 24 -7.85 -12.75 6.42
N ALA A 25 -6.55 -12.51 6.57
CA ALA A 25 -5.51 -13.50 6.29
C ALA A 25 -5.76 -14.81 7.05
N ALA A 26 -6.06 -14.74 8.35
CA ALA A 26 -6.40 -15.91 9.16
C ALA A 26 -7.65 -16.64 8.66
N ARG A 27 -8.73 -15.92 8.33
CA ARG A 27 -9.99 -16.52 7.85
C ARG A 27 -9.86 -17.18 6.48
N PHE A 28 -8.99 -16.66 5.62
CA PHE A 28 -8.73 -17.21 4.29
C PHE A 28 -7.58 -18.23 4.28
N ASN A 29 -7.01 -18.56 5.44
CA ASN A 29 -5.82 -19.40 5.57
C ASN A 29 -4.69 -18.94 4.62
N ALA A 30 -4.46 -17.64 4.62
CA ALA A 30 -3.58 -16.92 3.71
C ALA A 30 -2.41 -16.29 4.48
N GLU A 31 -1.29 -16.11 3.78
CA GLU A 31 -0.17 -15.32 4.27
C GLU A 31 -0.48 -13.83 4.13
N LEU A 32 -0.20 -13.05 5.17
CA LEU A 32 -0.36 -11.59 5.15
C LEU A 32 0.91 -10.94 4.60
N VAL A 33 0.78 -10.15 3.54
CA VAL A 33 1.89 -9.41 2.94
C VAL A 33 1.70 -7.92 3.20
N CYS A 34 2.53 -7.37 4.07
CA CYS A 34 2.56 -5.95 4.38
C CYS A 34 3.42 -5.20 3.35
N ALA A 35 2.77 -4.46 2.44
CA ALA A 35 3.42 -3.78 1.34
C ALA A 35 3.47 -2.26 1.57
N ALA A 36 4.68 -1.71 1.65
CA ALA A 36 4.92 -0.26 1.70
C ALA A 36 5.34 0.22 0.31
N VAL A 37 4.73 1.29 -0.19
CA VAL A 37 5.07 1.86 -1.51
C VAL A 37 5.69 3.24 -1.35
N ASP A 38 6.92 3.41 -1.82
CA ASP A 38 7.55 4.72 -1.95
C ASP A 38 7.08 5.41 -3.24
N ALA A 39 6.15 6.35 -3.11
CA ALA A 39 5.63 7.14 -4.22
C ALA A 39 6.54 8.33 -4.59
N SER A 40 7.54 8.66 -3.78
CA SER A 40 8.42 9.82 -3.99
C SER A 40 9.46 9.58 -5.10
N GLN A 41 9.85 8.31 -5.28
CA GLN A 41 10.81 7.89 -6.30
C GLN A 41 10.21 7.82 -7.72
N TYR A 42 8.89 8.00 -7.86
CA TYR A 42 8.23 8.07 -9.16
C TYR A 42 8.44 9.42 -9.88
N ARG A 43 9.09 10.41 -9.25
CA ARG A 43 9.15 11.78 -9.78
C ARG A 43 10.13 12.01 -10.95
N VAL A 44 10.78 10.98 -11.49
CA VAL A 44 11.80 11.17 -12.54
C VAL A 44 11.54 10.35 -13.79
N TYR A 45 10.33 10.36 -14.38
CA TYR A 45 10.17 10.04 -15.81
C TYR A 45 8.95 10.75 -16.41
N ASN A 46 9.12 12.04 -16.72
CA ASN A 46 8.31 12.63 -17.78
C ASN A 46 9.16 13.66 -18.54
N LEU A 47 9.79 13.17 -19.62
CA LEU A 47 10.52 14.01 -20.55
C LEU A 47 9.63 14.23 -21.78
N GLY A 48 9.04 15.43 -21.85
CA GLY A 48 8.16 15.86 -22.94
C GLY A 48 8.87 16.15 -24.26
N ASP A 49 10.07 15.62 -24.50
CA ASP A 49 10.86 15.90 -25.71
C ASP A 49 11.23 14.65 -26.52
N GLY A 50 10.76 13.45 -26.13
CA GLY A 50 11.02 12.22 -26.87
C GLY A 50 12.46 11.71 -26.76
N THR A 51 13.28 12.27 -25.87
CA THR A 51 14.64 11.78 -25.62
C THR A 51 14.62 10.69 -24.56
N MET A 52 14.72 9.43 -24.96
CA MET A 52 15.00 8.33 -24.03
C MET A 52 16.45 8.43 -23.58
N THR A 53 16.74 9.11 -22.48
CA THR A 53 18.03 8.95 -21.81
C THR A 53 17.96 7.69 -20.96
N SER A 54 18.11 6.52 -21.60
CA SER A 54 18.52 5.33 -20.88
C SER A 54 19.98 5.55 -20.47
N LEU A 55 20.21 5.92 -19.21
CA LEU A 55 21.55 5.75 -18.67
C LEU A 55 21.87 4.25 -18.73
N PRO A 56 23.03 3.85 -19.28
CA PRO A 56 23.37 2.45 -19.39
C PRO A 56 23.38 1.84 -17.98
N PHE A 57 22.53 0.83 -17.78
CA PHE A 57 22.58 -0.06 -16.64
C PHE A 57 23.97 -0.70 -16.60
N SER A 58 24.84 -0.19 -15.75
CA SER A 58 26.07 -0.88 -15.37
C SER A 58 25.71 -1.88 -14.26
N ALA A 59 25.83 -3.16 -14.55
CA ALA A 59 25.53 -4.27 -13.62
C ALA A 59 26.55 -4.42 -12.46
N ASP A 60 27.34 -3.38 -12.17
CA ASP A 60 28.46 -3.39 -11.21
C ASP A 60 28.49 -2.15 -10.28
N SER A 61 27.33 -1.53 -9.99
CA SER A 61 27.23 -0.46 -8.99
C SER A 61 26.61 -0.98 -7.69
N PRO A 62 27.36 -1.08 -6.57
CA PRO A 62 26.86 -1.60 -5.28
C PRO A 62 26.05 -0.58 -4.46
N GLU A 63 25.47 0.43 -5.10
CA GLU A 63 24.68 1.50 -4.46
C GLU A 63 23.32 1.67 -5.14
N LEU A 64 22.70 0.56 -5.55
CA LEU A 64 21.24 0.50 -5.52
C LEU A 64 20.88 0.66 -4.04
N ALA A 65 20.15 1.72 -3.69
CA ALA A 65 19.42 1.73 -2.44
C ALA A 65 18.68 0.40 -2.39
N GLU A 66 19.12 -0.51 -1.53
CA GLU A 66 18.36 -1.72 -1.25
C GLU A 66 16.94 -1.22 -0.98
N ASP A 67 15.95 -1.70 -1.73
CA ASP A 67 14.52 -1.45 -1.49
C ASP A 67 14.18 -2.06 -0.13
N ARG A 68 14.67 -1.40 0.91
CA ARG A 68 14.71 -1.91 2.27
C ARG A 68 13.49 -1.37 2.94
N PHE A 69 12.62 -2.31 3.30
CA PHE A 69 11.45 -2.00 4.09
C PHE A 69 11.87 -1.22 5.34
N ASP A 70 11.15 -0.15 5.63
CA ASP A 70 11.45 0.73 6.78
C ASP A 70 11.57 -0.12 8.07
N PRO A 71 12.73 -0.11 8.74
CA PRO A 71 12.98 -0.97 9.89
C PRO A 71 12.07 -0.63 11.07
N ASP A 72 11.70 0.64 11.26
CA ASP A 72 10.82 1.06 12.35
C ASP A 72 9.40 0.57 12.09
N LEU A 73 8.94 0.67 10.84
CA LEU A 73 7.66 0.11 10.43
C LEU A 73 7.65 -1.42 10.56
N ALA A 74 8.73 -2.11 10.14
CA ALA A 74 8.84 -3.57 10.29
C ALA A 74 8.78 -4.00 11.76
N ALA A 75 9.49 -3.32 12.65
CA ALA A 75 9.49 -3.62 14.08
C ALA A 75 8.09 -3.42 14.70
N ARG A 76 7.39 -2.37 14.29
CA ARG A 76 6.00 -2.13 14.72
C ARG A 76 5.05 -3.21 14.23
N LEU A 77 5.14 -3.59 12.95
CA LEU A 77 4.33 -4.67 12.37
C LEU A 77 4.60 -6.00 13.05
N ALA A 78 5.87 -6.31 13.37
CA ALA A 78 6.24 -7.51 14.10
C ALA A 78 5.59 -7.55 15.48
N THR A 79 5.63 -6.45 16.22
CA THR A 79 4.95 -6.33 17.52
C THR A 79 3.43 -6.51 17.40
N LEU A 80 2.82 -5.94 16.36
CA LEU A 80 1.37 -6.00 16.15
C LEU A 80 0.86 -7.40 15.75
N LEU A 81 1.65 -8.11 14.96
CA LEU A 81 1.31 -9.43 14.42
C LEU A 81 1.79 -10.57 15.32
N ASP A 82 2.61 -10.27 16.33
CA ASP A 82 3.05 -11.26 17.31
C ASP A 82 1.86 -11.93 18.03
N GLY A 83 2.00 -13.22 18.30
CA GLY A 83 0.97 -14.03 18.95
C GLY A 83 -0.27 -14.34 18.11
N ARG A 84 -0.42 -13.82 16.87
CA ARG A 84 -1.59 -14.10 16.02
C ARG A 84 -1.52 -15.42 15.25
N GLY A 85 -0.35 -16.06 15.19
CA GLY A 85 -0.18 -17.39 14.60
C GLY A 85 -0.42 -17.47 13.08
N LEU A 86 -0.31 -16.34 12.36
CA LEU A 86 -0.40 -16.32 10.90
C LEU A 86 0.98 -16.09 10.25
N PRO A 87 1.27 -16.72 9.10
CA PRO A 87 2.45 -16.39 8.33
C PRO A 87 2.29 -14.96 7.77
N TRP A 88 3.34 -14.16 7.87
CA TRP A 88 3.35 -12.82 7.30
C TRP A 88 4.74 -12.42 6.82
N SER A 89 4.78 -11.48 5.86
CA SER A 89 6.02 -10.95 5.29
C SER A 89 5.89 -9.46 4.96
N THR A 90 7.01 -8.78 4.80
CA THR A 90 7.08 -7.36 4.39
C THR A 90 7.58 -7.24 2.96
N ARG A 91 7.07 -6.25 2.23
CA ARG A 91 7.51 -5.91 0.86
C ARG A 91 7.66 -4.41 0.72
N ALA A 92 8.84 -3.96 0.33
CA ALA A 92 9.05 -2.59 -0.12
C ALA A 92 8.82 -2.54 -1.63
N LEU A 93 8.03 -1.58 -2.08
CA LEU A 93 7.70 -1.35 -3.47
C LEU A 93 7.98 0.11 -3.82
N VAL A 94 8.17 0.39 -5.09
CA VAL A 94 8.40 1.74 -5.61
C VAL A 94 7.37 2.06 -6.68
N GLY A 95 6.90 3.31 -6.72
CA GLY A 95 6.07 3.83 -7.80
C GLY A 95 4.66 4.24 -7.39
N ASN A 96 3.70 4.17 -8.31
CA ASN A 96 2.31 4.49 -8.00
C ASN A 96 1.72 3.40 -7.08
N PRO A 97 1.17 3.76 -5.90
CA PRO A 97 0.69 2.77 -4.93
C PRO A 97 -0.39 1.82 -5.47
N ALA A 98 -1.33 2.32 -6.28
CA ALA A 98 -2.40 1.46 -6.82
C ALA A 98 -1.89 0.49 -7.87
N GLN A 99 -0.90 0.89 -8.68
CA GLN A 99 -0.27 0.01 -9.66
C GLN A 99 0.63 -1.01 -8.95
N ALA A 100 1.54 -0.55 -8.09
CA ALA A 100 2.50 -1.42 -7.40
C ALA A 100 1.80 -2.48 -6.52
N LEU A 101 0.76 -2.11 -5.77
CA LEU A 101 -0.03 -3.07 -4.99
C LEU A 101 -0.79 -4.07 -5.90
N GLY A 102 -1.25 -3.61 -7.06
CA GLY A 102 -1.88 -4.45 -8.07
C GLY A 102 -0.94 -5.49 -8.65
N ASP A 103 0.22 -5.04 -9.12
CA ASP A 103 1.24 -5.90 -9.73
C ASP A 103 1.74 -6.95 -8.72
N LEU A 104 1.91 -6.56 -7.45
CA LEU A 104 2.22 -7.49 -6.37
C LEU A 104 1.09 -8.51 -6.18
N ALA A 105 -0.17 -8.08 -6.20
CA ALA A 105 -1.32 -8.96 -6.06
C ALA A 105 -1.43 -9.97 -7.18
N ASP A 106 -1.13 -9.58 -8.41
CA ASP A 106 -1.11 -10.46 -9.57
C ASP A 106 0.06 -11.44 -9.51
N THR A 107 1.25 -10.96 -9.12
CA THR A 107 2.44 -11.80 -8.95
C THR A 107 2.24 -12.90 -7.91
N LEU A 108 1.63 -12.56 -6.76
CA LEU A 108 1.39 -13.50 -5.67
C LEU A 108 0.08 -14.27 -5.81
N ASN A 109 -0.73 -13.95 -6.83
CA ASN A 109 -2.08 -14.45 -6.94
C ASN A 109 -2.90 -14.28 -5.63
N ALA A 110 -2.88 -13.07 -5.05
CA ALA A 110 -3.52 -12.74 -3.79
C ALA A 110 -5.05 -12.96 -3.76
N ALA A 111 -5.64 -13.36 -2.64
CA ALA A 111 -7.09 -13.43 -2.51
C ALA A 111 -7.75 -12.04 -2.55
N MET A 112 -7.07 -11.01 -2.04
CA MET A 112 -7.57 -9.63 -1.97
C MET A 112 -6.44 -8.64 -1.65
N ILE A 113 -6.76 -7.35 -1.85
CA ILE A 113 -5.94 -6.21 -1.44
C ILE A 113 -6.71 -5.44 -0.36
N VAL A 114 -6.05 -5.15 0.76
CA VAL A 114 -6.61 -4.41 1.90
C VAL A 114 -5.92 -3.05 1.98
N VAL A 115 -6.71 -1.99 2.08
CA VAL A 115 -6.21 -0.61 2.24
C VAL A 115 -7.05 0.15 3.27
N GLY A 116 -6.45 1.09 3.98
CA GLY A 116 -7.17 1.97 4.89
C GLY A 116 -7.75 3.20 4.18
N THR A 117 -8.83 3.76 4.71
CA THR A 117 -9.17 5.16 4.46
C THR A 117 -8.24 6.07 5.27
N ARG A 118 -8.11 7.35 4.90
CA ARG A 118 -7.29 8.31 5.65
C ARG A 118 -8.08 8.87 6.85
N GLU A 119 -7.42 9.16 7.97
CA GLU A 119 -7.99 10.03 9.00
C GLU A 119 -7.95 11.50 8.54
N ALA A 120 -9.02 12.26 8.77
CA ALA A 120 -9.10 13.69 8.41
C ALA A 120 -8.07 14.58 9.14
N THR A 121 -7.46 14.07 10.21
CA THR A 121 -6.61 14.80 11.16
C THR A 121 -5.13 14.83 10.79
N LEU A 122 -4.65 13.94 9.90
CA LEU A 122 -3.25 13.89 9.49
C LEU A 122 -2.98 14.92 8.38
N ARG A 123 -2.81 16.19 8.80
CA ARG A 123 -2.42 17.36 7.98
C ARG A 123 -1.10 17.22 7.20
N ALA A 124 -0.45 16.06 7.18
CA ALA A 124 0.90 15.88 6.64
C ALA A 124 0.97 15.40 5.17
N SER A 125 -0.14 14.96 4.55
CA SER A 125 -0.08 14.37 3.19
C SER A 125 -0.89 15.14 2.14
N LEU A 126 -0.81 16.48 2.15
CA LEU A 126 -1.26 17.30 1.01
C LEU A 126 -0.55 16.91 -0.30
N GLN A 127 0.65 16.30 -0.22
CA GLN A 127 1.38 15.79 -1.39
C GLN A 127 0.69 14.58 -2.06
N GLU A 128 -0.09 13.78 -1.32
CA GLU A 128 -0.77 12.58 -1.84
C GLU A 128 -2.19 12.86 -2.37
N PHE A 129 -2.72 14.05 -2.12
CA PHE A 129 -3.97 14.51 -2.75
C PHE A 129 -3.80 14.65 -4.28
N ILE A 130 -2.56 14.79 -4.76
CA ILE A 130 -2.23 15.01 -6.16
C ILE A 130 -2.38 13.73 -7.00
N ASN A 131 -2.23 12.54 -6.40
CA ASN A 131 -2.35 11.26 -7.12
C ASN A 131 -3.73 10.58 -6.97
N GLY A 132 -4.67 11.17 -6.23
CA GLY A 132 -6.01 10.61 -6.03
C GLY A 132 -6.12 9.54 -4.93
N SER A 133 -7.29 8.91 -4.81
CA SER A 133 -7.54 7.82 -3.84
C SER A 133 -6.97 6.50 -4.35
N VAL A 134 -6.03 5.90 -3.60
CA VAL A 134 -5.47 4.57 -3.93
C VAL A 134 -6.57 3.52 -3.95
N ALA A 135 -7.48 3.54 -2.97
CA ALA A 135 -8.63 2.65 -2.93
C ALA A 135 -9.53 2.78 -4.17
N ALA A 136 -9.81 4.02 -4.61
CA ALA A 136 -10.61 4.24 -5.82
C ALA A 136 -9.89 3.79 -7.10
N GLN A 137 -8.58 4.04 -7.19
CA GLN A 137 -7.77 3.58 -8.33
C GLN A 137 -7.70 2.05 -8.39
N LEU A 138 -7.50 1.39 -7.24
CA LEU A 138 -7.53 -0.06 -7.14
C LEU A 138 -8.90 -0.60 -7.54
N ALA A 139 -9.99 -0.04 -7.00
CA ALA A 139 -11.35 -0.49 -7.30
C ALA A 139 -11.69 -0.44 -8.81
N HIS A 140 -11.11 0.49 -9.56
CA HIS A 140 -11.33 0.61 -11.00
C HIS A 140 -10.40 -0.23 -11.87
N ARG A 141 -9.27 -0.69 -11.34
CA ARG A 141 -8.20 -1.33 -12.15
C ARG A 141 -7.88 -2.76 -11.73
N GLN A 142 -8.29 -3.17 -10.54
CA GLN A 142 -7.97 -4.49 -10.01
C GLN A 142 -9.02 -5.52 -10.42
N HIS A 143 -8.54 -6.71 -10.79
CA HIS A 143 -9.38 -7.88 -11.04
C HIS A 143 -9.75 -8.64 -9.74
N ARG A 144 -9.24 -8.15 -8.60
CA ARG A 144 -9.30 -8.81 -7.30
C ARG A 144 -10.11 -7.96 -6.33
N PRO A 145 -10.75 -8.56 -5.32
CA PRO A 145 -11.43 -7.81 -4.28
C PRO A 145 -10.52 -6.78 -3.60
N VAL A 146 -11.01 -5.56 -3.48
CA VAL A 146 -10.36 -4.48 -2.73
C VAL A 146 -11.18 -4.22 -1.47
N VAL A 147 -10.59 -4.47 -0.30
CA VAL A 147 -11.20 -4.24 1.00
C VAL A 147 -10.70 -2.91 1.55
N VAL A 148 -11.64 -2.01 1.85
CA VAL A 148 -11.35 -0.68 2.40
C VAL A 148 -11.71 -0.67 3.88
N ILE A 149 -10.73 -0.39 4.74
CA ILE A 149 -10.90 -0.29 6.20
C ILE A 149 -11.12 1.18 6.57
N PRO A 150 -12.33 1.59 6.99
CA PRO A 150 -12.60 2.95 7.43
C PRO A 150 -11.89 3.25 8.76
N LEU A 151 -11.17 4.37 8.84
CA LEU A 151 -10.45 4.82 10.04
C LEU A 151 -11.18 5.96 10.77
N ALA A 152 -11.86 6.83 10.03
CA ALA A 152 -12.66 7.92 10.58
C ALA A 152 -13.96 8.08 9.78
N PRO A 153 -14.95 7.17 9.95
CA PRO A 153 -16.21 7.27 9.25
C PRO A 153 -16.96 8.55 9.68
N VAL A 154 -17.41 9.32 8.69
CA VAL A 154 -18.26 10.49 8.91
C VAL A 154 -19.67 10.02 9.30
N PRO A 155 -20.28 10.57 10.37
CA PRO A 155 -21.66 10.27 10.75
C PRO A 155 -22.64 10.54 9.60
N ALA A 156 -23.71 9.73 9.51
CA ALA A 156 -24.66 9.78 8.39
C ALA A 156 -25.45 11.10 8.27
N ASP A 157 -25.45 11.93 9.32
CA ASP A 157 -26.08 13.25 9.39
C ASP A 157 -25.15 14.40 8.98
N GLN A 158 -23.90 14.10 8.61
CA GLN A 158 -22.92 15.08 8.17
C GLN A 158 -22.66 14.95 6.66
N ALA A 159 -22.46 16.10 6.01
CA ALA A 159 -22.11 16.14 4.59
C ALA A 159 -20.82 15.36 4.34
N LEU A 160 -20.80 14.59 3.25
CA LEU A 160 -19.61 13.84 2.87
C LEU A 160 -18.52 14.81 2.39
N PRO A 161 -17.23 14.44 2.49
CA PRO A 161 -16.11 15.32 2.11
C PRO A 161 -16.11 15.79 0.65
N TRP A 162 -16.94 15.18 -0.20
CA TRP A 162 -17.07 15.45 -1.63
C TRP A 162 -18.46 15.95 -2.03
N ASP A 163 -19.36 16.19 -1.06
CA ASP A 163 -20.61 16.86 -1.35
C ASP A 163 -20.32 18.33 -1.70
N PRO A 164 -20.90 18.87 -2.78
CA PRO A 164 -20.78 20.29 -3.07
C PRO A 164 -21.41 21.08 -1.92
N ALA A 165 -20.64 22.05 -1.40
CA ALA A 165 -21.08 22.97 -0.36
C ALA A 165 -22.28 23.83 -0.79
#